data_AF-A0A3M1WZE7-F1
#
_entry.id   AF-A0A3M1WZE7-F1
#
_cell.length_a   1.000
_cell.length_b   1.000
_cell.length_c   1.000
_cell.angle_alpha   90.00
_cell.angle_beta   90.00
_cell.angle_gamma   90.00
#
_symmetry.space_group_name_H-M   'P 1'
#
loop_
_entity.id
_entity.type
_entity.pdbx_description
1 polymer ?
#
loop_
_entity_poly.entity_id
_entity_poly.type
_entity_poly.pdbx_seq_one_letter_code
_entity_poly.pdbx_strand_id
1 'polypeptide(L)'
;MSQPPSQPLNEVEVCGARITLLGTAHVSRESAEEVERLLEDGGYDAVAIELCPSRHHALLDPDSLSRMDLMQVIREGKVPMVTMNLALGAFQQRLADQFGIRPGEEMRRAIEIGQRHHLPVLLIDREIGVTLKRVVANLPWWKRLFMFSGLLASVVVHEDVSEEEIERLKEGDVLESTFAQFAEHEPRLHEPLIAERDRYMAARLMQEARQHPGERILAVVGAGHLAGITRALEAHRHDCDDAQYDPARELEALEQVPDRRSLWRLFPWLVVGLVLLGFWLGFQRSPELGWRLVADWVLINGTLSALGALLAAAHPLTVLTAFLAAPITSLNPTIGAGMVAAAVELWLRKPTVGDFARLRQDTTRLSGWWRNRVSRLFLVFILSSLGSAIGTYVAGFRIFDRLTG
;
A
#
# COMPACT_ATOMS: atom_id res chain seq x y z
N MET A 1 24.66 -20.17 -33.86
CA MET A 1 24.38 -19.71 -32.49
C MET A 1 24.12 -18.21 -32.60
N SER A 2 22.85 -17.83 -32.65
CA SER A 2 22.44 -16.42 -32.57
C SER A 2 22.87 -15.88 -31.21
N GLN A 3 23.59 -14.76 -31.19
CA GLN A 3 23.82 -14.03 -29.94
C GLN A 3 22.45 -13.69 -29.34
N PRO A 4 22.21 -13.93 -28.05
CA PRO A 4 20.99 -13.46 -27.40
C PRO A 4 20.91 -11.93 -27.55
N PRO A 5 19.70 -11.35 -27.66
CA PRO A 5 19.54 -9.90 -27.72
C PRO A 5 20.20 -9.28 -26.49
N SER A 6 21.20 -8.43 -26.70
CA SER A 6 21.89 -7.72 -25.61
C SER A 6 20.90 -6.78 -24.93
N GLN A 7 20.73 -6.92 -23.61
CA GLN A 7 19.94 -6.00 -22.80
C GLN A 7 20.46 -4.55 -22.98
N PRO A 8 19.59 -3.53 -22.91
CA PRO A 8 20.02 -2.15 -23.12
C PRO A 8 20.96 -1.70 -21.99
N LEU A 9 22.15 -1.25 -22.38
CA LEU A 9 23.23 -0.80 -21.50
C LEU A 9 23.57 0.66 -21.80
N ASN A 10 23.50 1.51 -20.77
CA ASN A 10 23.93 2.91 -20.85
C ASN A 10 25.03 3.16 -19.83
N GLU A 11 26.11 3.85 -20.22
CA GLU A 11 27.16 4.27 -19.29
C GLU A 11 27.12 5.78 -19.11
N VAL A 12 27.14 6.22 -17.85
CA VAL A 12 27.16 7.64 -17.49
C VAL A 12 28.26 7.88 -16.46
N GLU A 13 29.06 8.92 -16.67
CA GLU A 13 30.06 9.35 -15.69
C GLU A 13 29.54 10.59 -14.94
N VAL A 14 29.41 10.44 -13.62
CA VAL A 14 28.86 11.46 -12.71
C VAL A 14 29.77 11.56 -11.50
N CYS A 15 30.24 12.76 -11.17
CA CYS A 15 31.08 13.03 -9.99
C CYS A 15 32.35 12.14 -9.90
N GLY A 16 32.89 11.76 -11.06
CA GLY A 16 34.06 10.87 -11.16
C GLY A 16 33.77 9.40 -10.94
N ALA A 17 32.54 9.01 -10.59
CA ALA A 17 32.09 7.62 -10.59
C ALA A 17 31.54 7.24 -11.98
N ARG A 18 31.75 5.99 -12.38
CA ARG A 18 31.18 5.43 -13.63
C ARG A 18 29.99 4.56 -13.29
N ILE A 19 28.82 4.93 -13.78
CA ILE A 19 27.57 4.22 -13.55
C ILE A 19 27.19 3.50 -14.85
N THR A 20 27.16 2.18 -14.81
CA THR A 20 26.61 1.35 -15.89
C THR A 20 25.16 1.02 -15.55
N LEU A 21 24.20 1.55 -16.30
CA LEU A 21 22.78 1.25 -16.17
C LEU A 21 22.42 0.07 -17.06
N LEU A 22 21.97 -1.03 -16.46
CA LEU A 22 21.45 -2.20 -17.15
C LEU A 22 19.92 -2.19 -17.06
N GLY A 23 19.26 -2.01 -18.20
CA GLY A 23 17.81 -2.18 -18.31
C GLY A 23 17.43 -3.65 -18.33
N THR A 24 16.49 -4.06 -17.49
CA THR A 24 16.05 -5.44 -17.32
C THR A 24 14.54 -5.57 -17.49
N ALA A 25 14.10 -6.72 -17.97
CA ALA A 25 12.69 -7.11 -17.92
C ALA A 25 12.49 -8.00 -16.69
N HIS A 26 11.65 -7.56 -15.73
CA HIS A 26 11.48 -8.20 -14.40
C HIS A 26 10.91 -9.63 -14.39
N VAL A 27 10.62 -10.17 -15.57
CA VAL A 27 10.15 -11.54 -15.82
C VAL A 27 11.00 -12.25 -16.88
N SER A 28 12.21 -11.76 -17.15
CA SER A 28 13.10 -12.36 -18.15
C SER A 28 14.25 -13.10 -17.48
N ARG A 29 14.36 -14.39 -17.79
CA ARG A 29 15.54 -15.20 -17.43
C ARG A 29 16.82 -14.63 -18.06
N GLU A 30 16.72 -14.10 -19.27
CA GLU A 30 17.87 -13.51 -19.98
C GLU A 30 18.42 -12.28 -19.22
N SER A 31 17.54 -11.49 -18.58
CA SER A 31 17.98 -10.37 -17.75
C SER A 31 18.77 -10.84 -16.51
N ALA A 32 18.38 -11.96 -15.89
CA ALA A 32 19.12 -12.51 -14.76
C ALA A 32 20.48 -13.08 -15.18
N GLU A 33 20.56 -13.74 -16.33
CA GLU A 33 21.82 -14.26 -16.89
C GLU A 33 22.79 -13.13 -17.28
N GLU A 34 22.28 -12.01 -17.80
CA GLU A 34 23.12 -10.85 -18.12
C GLU A 34 23.64 -10.12 -16.88
N VAL A 35 22.83 -9.98 -15.84
CA VAL A 35 23.27 -9.49 -14.52
C VAL A 35 24.42 -10.35 -13.98
N GLU A 36 24.27 -11.67 -14.07
CA GLU A 36 25.29 -12.61 -13.65
C GLU A 36 26.59 -12.44 -14.42
N ARG A 37 26.50 -12.39 -15.76
CA ARG A 37 27.66 -12.20 -16.62
C ARG A 37 28.44 -10.93 -16.27
N LEU A 38 27.75 -9.79 -16.14
CA LEU A 38 28.39 -8.49 -15.86
C LEU A 38 29.05 -8.44 -14.48
N LEU A 39 28.42 -9.02 -13.46
CA LEU A 39 28.99 -9.04 -12.12
C LEU A 39 30.15 -10.04 -11.99
N GLU A 40 30.08 -11.19 -12.69
CA GLU A 40 31.16 -12.19 -12.68
C GLU A 40 32.39 -11.75 -13.49
N ASP A 41 32.22 -10.91 -14.51
CA ASP A 41 33.33 -10.31 -15.28
C ASP A 41 34.26 -9.41 -14.42
N GLY A 42 33.86 -9.06 -13.19
CA GLY A 42 34.76 -8.45 -12.18
C GLY A 42 35.06 -6.96 -12.39
N GLY A 43 34.13 -6.22 -13.00
CA GLY A 43 34.31 -4.82 -13.39
C GLY A 43 33.66 -3.77 -12.48
N TYR A 44 33.08 -4.16 -11.35
CA TYR A 44 32.26 -3.26 -10.53
C TYR A 44 32.66 -3.30 -9.07
N ASP A 45 32.54 -2.15 -8.42
CA ASP A 45 32.88 -1.93 -7.01
C ASP A 45 31.61 -1.96 -6.14
N ALA A 46 30.43 -1.71 -6.72
CA ALA A 46 29.12 -1.84 -6.08
C ALA A 46 28.02 -2.23 -7.09
N VAL A 47 26.92 -2.79 -6.57
CA VAL A 47 25.70 -3.10 -7.35
C VAL A 47 24.52 -2.34 -6.78
N ALA A 48 23.88 -1.51 -7.60
CA ALA A 48 22.64 -0.82 -7.28
C ALA A 48 21.44 -1.55 -7.89
N ILE A 49 20.35 -1.65 -7.14
CA ILE A 49 19.14 -2.37 -7.56
C ILE A 49 17.88 -1.53 -7.36
N GLU A 50 16.92 -1.64 -8.29
CA GLU A 50 15.60 -1.00 -8.24
C GLU A 50 14.69 -1.62 -7.15
N LEU A 51 15.16 -1.63 -5.91
CA LEU A 51 14.40 -2.06 -4.75
C LEU A 51 14.50 -1.01 -3.65
N CYS A 52 13.39 -0.86 -2.93
CA CYS A 52 13.35 -0.14 -1.67
C CYS A 52 13.57 -1.12 -0.50
N PRO A 53 13.93 -0.65 0.71
CA PRO A 53 14.16 -1.51 1.88
C PRO A 53 13.05 -2.54 2.12
N SER A 54 11.78 -2.13 2.03
CA SER A 54 10.64 -3.03 2.23
C SER A 54 10.58 -4.17 1.22
N ARG A 55 10.84 -3.89 -0.07
CA ARG A 55 10.81 -4.90 -1.14
C ARG A 55 12.04 -5.78 -1.13
N HIS A 56 13.21 -5.23 -0.80
CA HIS A 56 14.44 -6.00 -0.60
C HIS A 56 14.26 -7.04 0.53
N HIS A 57 13.69 -6.62 1.66
CA HIS A 57 13.41 -7.53 2.78
C HIS A 57 12.42 -8.65 2.38
N ALA A 58 11.37 -8.30 1.62
CA ALA A 58 10.38 -9.27 1.12
C ALA A 58 10.99 -10.31 0.17
N LEU A 59 11.98 -9.88 -0.62
CA LEU A 59 12.65 -10.75 -1.59
C LEU A 59 13.53 -11.80 -0.90
N LEU A 60 14.19 -11.42 0.20
CA LEU A 60 15.11 -12.27 0.96
C LEU A 60 14.40 -13.16 1.99
N ASP A 61 13.37 -12.65 2.65
CA ASP A 61 12.61 -13.40 3.67
C ASP A 61 11.09 -13.28 3.46
N PRO A 62 10.56 -13.98 2.43
CA PRO A 62 9.14 -13.90 2.08
C PRO A 62 8.22 -14.44 3.19
N ASP A 63 8.70 -15.36 4.03
CA ASP A 63 7.89 -16.04 5.05
C ASP A 63 7.88 -15.34 6.41
N SER A 64 8.88 -14.52 6.75
CA SER A 64 8.96 -13.79 8.02
C SER A 64 7.71 -12.97 8.31
N LEU A 65 7.18 -12.33 7.28
CA LEU A 65 6.05 -11.41 7.39
C LEU A 65 4.76 -12.15 7.67
N SER A 66 4.55 -13.30 7.04
CA SER A 66 3.34 -14.13 7.20
C SER A 66 3.06 -14.53 8.66
N ARG A 67 4.12 -14.62 9.47
CA ARG A 67 4.07 -15.02 10.89
C ARG A 67 3.80 -13.84 11.84
N MET A 68 3.88 -12.60 11.37
CA MET A 68 3.65 -11.43 12.23
C MET A 68 2.17 -11.31 12.62
N ASP A 69 1.93 -10.92 13.88
CA ASP A 69 0.60 -10.55 14.38
C ASP A 69 0.20 -9.19 13.81
N LEU A 70 -1.01 -9.06 13.28
CA LEU A 70 -1.52 -7.79 12.75
C LEU A 70 -1.50 -6.66 13.80
N MET A 71 -1.67 -6.96 15.09
CA MET A 71 -1.52 -6.00 16.18
C MET A 71 -0.09 -5.47 16.29
N GLN A 72 0.91 -6.35 16.14
CA GLN A 72 2.32 -5.95 16.15
C GLN A 72 2.62 -5.08 14.93
N VAL A 73 2.11 -5.47 13.75
CA VAL A 73 2.27 -4.71 12.50
C VAL A 73 1.70 -3.29 12.63
N ILE A 74 0.52 -3.13 13.24
CA ILE A 74 -0.10 -1.82 13.48
C ILE A 74 0.72 -1.01 14.49
N ARG A 75 1.10 -1.62 15.62
CA ARG A 75 1.83 -0.94 16.70
C ARG A 75 3.21 -0.45 16.27
N GLU A 76 3.92 -1.24 15.48
CA GLU A 76 5.26 -0.92 14.99
C GLU A 76 5.25 -0.08 13.70
N GLY A 77 4.07 0.34 13.23
CA GLY A 77 3.95 1.16 12.01
C GLY A 77 4.31 0.41 10.71
N LYS A 78 4.36 -0.93 10.74
CA LYS A 78 4.77 -1.80 9.63
C LYS A 78 3.66 -2.08 8.61
N VAL A 79 2.45 -1.52 8.80
CA VAL A 79 1.29 -1.74 7.92
C VAL A 79 1.61 -1.49 6.44
N PRO A 80 2.28 -0.39 6.04
CA PRO A 80 2.58 -0.16 4.62
C PRO A 80 3.48 -1.26 4.02
N MET A 81 4.50 -1.68 4.77
CA MET A 81 5.45 -2.72 4.34
C MET A 81 4.76 -4.08 4.18
N VAL A 82 3.97 -4.50 5.19
CA VAL A 82 3.22 -5.76 5.12
C VAL A 82 2.20 -5.75 3.98
N THR A 83 1.43 -4.67 3.85
CA THR A 83 0.43 -4.53 2.77
C THR A 83 1.10 -4.63 1.40
N MET A 84 2.26 -3.99 1.23
CA MET A 84 3.01 -4.07 -0.02
C MET A 84 3.49 -5.50 -0.29
N ASN A 85 4.06 -6.17 0.69
CA ASN A 85 4.63 -7.51 0.49
C ASN A 85 3.55 -8.54 0.17
N LEU A 86 2.35 -8.37 0.72
CA LEU A 86 1.17 -9.14 0.33
C LEU A 86 0.73 -8.83 -1.11
N ALA A 87 0.70 -7.56 -1.50
CA ALA A 87 0.31 -7.15 -2.86
C ALA A 87 1.31 -7.67 -3.91
N LEU A 88 2.62 -7.50 -3.63
CA LEU A 88 3.70 -8.00 -4.47
C LEU A 88 3.68 -9.52 -4.53
N GLY A 89 3.51 -10.21 -3.41
CA GLY A 89 3.39 -11.66 -3.36
C GLY A 89 2.18 -12.17 -4.17
N ALA A 90 1.03 -11.50 -4.09
CA ALA A 90 -0.15 -11.85 -4.88
C ALA A 90 0.06 -11.63 -6.39
N PHE A 91 0.75 -10.56 -6.77
CA PHE A 91 1.14 -10.30 -8.16
C PHE A 91 2.15 -11.33 -8.67
N GLN A 92 3.18 -11.61 -7.86
CA GLN A 92 4.21 -12.61 -8.14
C GLN A 92 3.62 -14.01 -8.30
N GLN A 93 2.70 -14.41 -7.42
CA GLN A 93 2.00 -15.69 -7.51
C GLN A 93 1.22 -15.79 -8.82
N ARG A 94 0.49 -14.73 -9.21
CA ARG A 94 -0.25 -14.72 -10.47
C ARG A 94 0.66 -14.87 -11.70
N LEU A 95 1.79 -14.16 -11.72
CA LEU A 95 2.76 -14.27 -12.81
C LEU A 95 3.44 -15.65 -12.85
N ALA A 96 3.78 -16.21 -11.68
CA ALA A 96 4.35 -17.54 -11.57
C ALA A 96 3.37 -18.62 -12.06
N ASP A 97 2.10 -18.52 -11.68
CA ASP A 97 1.04 -19.45 -12.10
C ASP A 97 0.75 -19.37 -13.61
N GLN A 98 0.84 -18.17 -14.21
CA GLN A 98 0.55 -17.95 -15.64
C GLN A 98 1.75 -18.20 -16.57
N PHE A 99 2.97 -17.87 -16.13
CA PHE A 99 4.16 -17.84 -17.00
C PHE A 99 5.25 -18.82 -16.57
N GLY A 100 5.15 -19.44 -15.39
CA GLY A 100 6.17 -20.33 -14.85
C GLY A 100 7.48 -19.63 -14.47
N ILE A 101 7.48 -18.29 -14.47
CA ILE A 101 8.65 -17.45 -14.21
C ILE A 101 8.48 -16.82 -12.82
N ARG A 102 9.55 -16.85 -12.01
CA ARG A 102 9.60 -16.11 -10.74
C ARG A 102 9.93 -14.65 -11.06
N PRO A 103 9.07 -13.68 -10.69
CA PRO A 103 9.40 -12.28 -10.94
C PRO A 103 10.48 -11.78 -9.98
N GLY A 104 11.36 -10.91 -10.47
CA GLY A 104 12.45 -10.32 -9.68
C GLY A 104 13.69 -11.22 -9.54
N GLU A 105 13.86 -12.22 -10.41
CA GLU A 105 15.06 -13.09 -10.39
C GLU A 105 16.33 -12.33 -10.75
N GLU A 106 16.25 -11.32 -11.61
CA GLU A 106 17.36 -10.42 -11.93
C GLU A 106 17.85 -9.67 -10.68
N MET A 107 16.93 -9.21 -9.83
CA MET A 107 17.27 -8.54 -8.57
C MET A 107 17.81 -9.52 -7.55
N ARG A 108 17.23 -10.73 -7.44
CA ARG A 108 17.79 -11.79 -6.58
C ARG A 108 19.22 -12.13 -6.97
N ARG A 109 19.46 -12.31 -8.27
CA ARG A 109 20.77 -12.65 -8.81
C ARG A 109 21.80 -11.55 -8.51
N ALA A 110 21.42 -10.28 -8.69
CA ALA A 110 22.26 -9.14 -8.33
C ALA A 110 22.63 -9.16 -6.83
N ILE A 111 21.67 -9.42 -5.94
CA ILE A 111 21.91 -9.50 -4.50
C ILE A 111 22.83 -10.68 -4.14
N GLU A 112 22.54 -11.87 -4.66
CA GLU A 112 23.32 -13.08 -4.39
C GLU A 112 24.78 -12.95 -4.82
N ILE A 113 25.01 -12.44 -6.03
CA ILE A 113 26.37 -12.28 -6.57
C ILE A 113 27.07 -11.12 -5.85
N GLY A 114 26.37 -10.00 -5.60
CA GLY A 114 26.92 -8.90 -4.81
C GLY A 114 27.42 -9.38 -3.45
N GLN A 115 26.62 -10.17 -2.73
CA GLN A 115 27.03 -10.76 -1.45
C GLN A 115 28.20 -11.75 -1.60
N ARG A 116 28.19 -12.61 -2.62
CA ARG A 116 29.26 -13.57 -2.90
C ARG A 116 30.60 -12.88 -3.15
N HIS A 117 30.59 -11.78 -3.89
CA HIS A 117 31.78 -10.98 -4.22
C HIS A 117 32.08 -9.88 -3.19
N HIS A 118 31.31 -9.81 -2.09
CA HIS A 118 31.44 -8.77 -1.05
C HIS A 118 31.30 -7.34 -1.61
N LEU A 119 30.52 -7.18 -2.69
CA LEU A 119 30.15 -5.89 -3.25
C LEU A 119 29.00 -5.28 -2.41
N PRO A 120 29.05 -3.97 -2.10
CA PRO A 120 27.91 -3.26 -1.54
C PRO A 120 26.67 -3.38 -2.45
N VAL A 121 25.53 -3.71 -1.85
CA VAL A 121 24.22 -3.75 -2.52
C VAL A 121 23.45 -2.48 -2.16
N LEU A 122 23.32 -1.57 -3.13
CA LEU A 122 22.72 -0.25 -2.97
C LEU A 122 21.23 -0.28 -3.35
N LEU A 123 20.36 0.09 -2.42
CA LEU A 123 18.93 0.19 -2.65
C LEU A 123 18.60 1.60 -3.17
N ILE A 124 18.25 1.72 -4.44
CA ILE A 124 18.13 3.03 -5.09
C ILE A 124 16.69 3.51 -5.31
N ASP A 125 15.68 2.71 -5.00
CA ASP A 125 14.29 3.10 -5.27
C ASP A 125 13.50 3.49 -4.01
N ARG A 126 12.48 4.32 -4.23
CA ARG A 126 11.62 4.89 -3.21
C ARG A 126 10.75 3.82 -2.55
N GLU A 127 10.45 4.01 -1.28
CA GLU A 127 9.44 3.23 -0.58
C GLU A 127 8.11 3.28 -1.35
N ILE A 128 7.70 2.13 -1.87
CA ILE A 128 6.51 1.99 -2.70
C ILE A 128 5.22 2.39 -1.97
N GLY A 129 5.19 2.30 -0.63
CA GLY A 129 4.11 2.87 0.18
C GLY A 129 3.98 4.38 0.04
N VAL A 130 5.09 5.12 -0.11
CA VAL A 130 5.10 6.56 -0.40
C VAL A 130 4.62 6.79 -1.83
N THR A 131 5.15 6.05 -2.81
CA THR A 131 4.74 6.11 -4.22
C THR A 131 3.22 5.95 -4.35
N LEU A 132 2.63 4.90 -3.77
CA LEU A 132 1.18 4.66 -3.82
C LEU A 132 0.37 5.78 -3.14
N LYS A 133 0.84 6.31 -2.00
CA LYS A 133 0.19 7.45 -1.34
C LYS A 133 0.20 8.69 -2.23
N ARG A 134 1.31 8.96 -2.93
CA ARG A 134 1.44 10.08 -3.88
C ARG A 134 0.55 9.89 -5.10
N VAL A 135 0.43 8.67 -5.65
CA VAL A 135 -0.55 8.33 -6.71
C VAL A 135 -1.96 8.69 -6.27
N VAL A 136 -2.38 8.18 -5.10
CA VAL A 136 -3.72 8.46 -4.57
C VAL A 136 -3.90 9.96 -4.37
N ALA A 137 -2.91 10.64 -3.77
CA ALA A 137 -2.94 12.08 -3.55
C ALA A 137 -3.08 12.87 -4.86
N ASN A 138 -2.43 12.44 -5.95
CA ASN A 138 -2.46 13.09 -7.24
C ASN A 138 -3.81 12.94 -7.98
N LEU A 139 -4.60 11.92 -7.64
CA LEU A 139 -5.89 11.66 -8.25
C LEU A 139 -7.04 12.48 -7.62
N PRO A 140 -8.03 12.94 -8.43
CA PRO A 140 -9.30 13.45 -7.93
C PRO A 140 -10.11 12.38 -7.20
N TRP A 141 -10.96 12.79 -6.25
CA TRP A 141 -11.73 11.87 -5.40
C TRP A 141 -12.66 10.93 -6.20
N TRP A 142 -13.23 11.39 -7.33
CA TRP A 142 -14.09 10.55 -8.17
C TRP A 142 -13.32 9.47 -8.92
N LYS A 143 -12.11 9.78 -9.44
CA LYS A 143 -11.24 8.78 -10.08
C LYS A 143 -10.79 7.73 -9.06
N ARG A 144 -10.54 8.12 -7.80
CA ARG A 144 -10.26 7.17 -6.71
C ARG A 144 -11.42 6.19 -6.53
N LEU A 145 -12.65 6.70 -6.44
CA LEU A 145 -13.84 5.86 -6.28
C LEU A 145 -13.99 4.88 -7.46
N PHE A 146 -13.78 5.35 -8.69
CA PHE A 146 -13.84 4.52 -9.89
C PHE A 146 -12.76 3.42 -9.92
N MET A 147 -11.52 3.73 -9.53
CA MET A 147 -10.45 2.74 -9.39
C MET A 147 -10.77 1.70 -8.31
N PHE A 148 -11.23 2.14 -7.13
CA PHE A 148 -11.63 1.23 -6.07
C PHE A 148 -12.82 0.35 -6.49
N SER A 149 -13.80 0.89 -7.22
CA SER A 149 -14.91 0.08 -7.76
C SER A 149 -14.44 -0.90 -8.82
N GLY A 150 -13.48 -0.53 -9.67
CA GLY A 150 -12.89 -1.44 -10.66
C GLY A 150 -12.12 -2.58 -10.02
N LEU A 151 -11.36 -2.31 -8.95
CA LEU A 151 -10.67 -3.35 -8.16
C LEU A 151 -11.66 -4.26 -7.41
N LEU A 152 -12.76 -3.72 -6.89
CA LEU A 152 -13.81 -4.54 -6.29
C LEU A 152 -14.51 -5.40 -7.34
N ALA A 153 -14.78 -4.85 -8.52
CA ALA A 153 -15.37 -5.58 -9.64
C ALA A 153 -14.44 -6.72 -10.11
N SER A 154 -13.13 -6.51 -10.20
CA SER A 154 -12.17 -7.56 -10.60
C SER A 154 -11.99 -8.67 -9.57
N VAL A 155 -12.35 -8.44 -8.30
CA VAL A 155 -12.40 -9.49 -7.27
C VAL A 155 -13.70 -10.30 -7.36
N VAL A 156 -14.79 -9.67 -7.81
CA VAL A 156 -16.11 -10.31 -7.97
C VAL A 156 -16.23 -11.05 -9.29
N VAL A 157 -15.59 -10.55 -10.35
CA VAL A 157 -15.59 -11.12 -11.70
C VAL A 157 -14.36 -12.01 -11.85
N HIS A 158 -14.57 -13.32 -11.79
CA HIS A 158 -13.58 -14.32 -12.17
C HIS A 158 -13.67 -14.49 -13.69
N GLU A 159 -12.90 -13.71 -14.44
CA GLU A 159 -12.68 -13.98 -15.86
C GLU A 159 -11.44 -14.86 -15.98
N ASP A 160 -11.67 -16.10 -16.42
CA ASP A 160 -10.61 -17.02 -16.82
C ASP A 160 -9.91 -16.44 -18.05
N VAL A 161 -8.69 -15.96 -17.85
CA VAL A 161 -7.85 -15.41 -18.93
C VAL A 161 -7.54 -16.53 -19.91
N SER A 162 -7.87 -16.34 -21.19
CA SER A 162 -7.68 -17.37 -22.21
C SER A 162 -6.19 -17.63 -22.47
N GLU A 163 -5.85 -18.83 -22.94
CA GLU A 163 -4.47 -19.18 -23.32
C GLU A 163 -3.89 -18.21 -24.37
N GLU A 164 -4.72 -17.70 -25.28
CA GLU A 164 -4.33 -16.70 -26.29
C GLU A 164 -3.99 -15.33 -25.69
N GLU A 165 -4.66 -14.92 -24.61
CA GLU A 165 -4.28 -13.71 -23.86
C GLU A 165 -2.99 -13.92 -23.07
N ILE A 166 -2.78 -15.10 -22.50
CA ILE A 166 -1.52 -15.45 -21.82
C ILE A 166 -0.35 -15.45 -22.81
N GLU A 167 -0.54 -15.97 -24.02
CA GLU A 167 0.53 -16.01 -25.04
C GLU A 167 0.92 -14.60 -25.50
N ARG A 168 -0.04 -13.68 -25.67
CA ARG A 168 0.23 -12.26 -25.93
C ARG A 168 0.97 -11.55 -24.78
N LEU A 169 0.82 -12.02 -23.55
CA LEU A 169 1.52 -11.48 -22.39
C LEU A 169 2.94 -12.07 -22.22
N LYS A 170 3.25 -13.22 -22.84
CA LYS A 170 4.59 -13.85 -22.88
C LYS A 170 5.55 -13.13 -23.80
N GLU A 171 5.05 -12.39 -24.78
CA GLU A 171 5.83 -11.41 -25.52
C GLU A 171 6.13 -10.28 -24.54
N GLY A 172 7.26 -10.37 -23.82
CA GLY A 172 7.61 -9.50 -22.69
C GLY A 172 7.54 -8.00 -22.99
N ASP A 173 7.57 -7.62 -24.27
CA ASP A 173 7.37 -6.26 -24.76
C ASP A 173 5.92 -5.74 -24.61
N VAL A 174 4.89 -6.60 -24.63
CA VAL A 174 3.47 -6.17 -24.68
C VAL A 174 2.97 -5.67 -23.33
N LEU A 175 3.38 -6.28 -22.22
CA LEU A 175 3.00 -5.84 -20.88
C LEU A 175 3.61 -4.49 -20.54
N GLU A 176 4.91 -4.34 -20.78
CA GLU A 176 5.64 -3.11 -20.51
C GLU A 176 5.22 -1.99 -21.47
N SER A 177 5.04 -2.28 -22.76
CA SER A 177 4.54 -1.30 -23.73
C SER A 177 3.09 -0.87 -23.48
N THR A 178 2.19 -1.78 -23.08
CA THR A 178 0.80 -1.41 -22.76
C THR A 178 0.72 -0.60 -21.46
N PHE A 179 1.53 -0.94 -20.45
CA PHE A 179 1.56 -0.21 -19.18
C PHE A 179 2.25 1.15 -19.34
N ALA A 180 3.32 1.23 -20.13
CA ALA A 180 4.00 2.47 -20.51
C ALA A 180 3.07 3.37 -21.32
N GLN A 181 2.37 2.82 -22.33
CA GLN A 181 1.35 3.57 -23.09
C GLN A 181 0.21 4.05 -22.18
N PHE A 182 -0.33 3.21 -21.29
CA PHE A 182 -1.38 3.63 -20.37
C PHE A 182 -0.91 4.74 -19.41
N ALA A 183 0.32 4.63 -18.92
CA ALA A 183 0.93 5.65 -18.07
C ALA A 183 1.11 6.97 -18.84
N GLU A 184 1.68 6.95 -20.05
CA GLU A 184 1.87 8.14 -20.90
C GLU A 184 0.58 8.93 -21.15
N HIS A 185 -0.56 8.24 -21.26
CA HIS A 185 -1.87 8.87 -21.52
C HIS A 185 -2.56 9.42 -20.27
N GLU A 186 -2.10 9.10 -19.06
CA GLU A 186 -2.61 9.65 -17.80
C GLU A 186 -1.46 10.25 -16.97
N PRO A 187 -1.08 11.52 -17.23
CA PRO A 187 0.04 12.19 -16.56
C PRO A 187 -0.05 12.16 -15.02
N ARG A 188 -1.28 12.07 -14.48
CA ARG A 188 -1.53 11.99 -13.04
C ARG A 188 -1.11 10.66 -12.40
N LEU A 189 -1.02 9.59 -13.20
CA LEU A 189 -0.51 8.29 -12.79
C LEU A 189 0.98 8.17 -13.12
N HIS A 190 1.38 8.59 -14.33
CA HIS A 190 2.77 8.53 -14.79
C HIS A 190 3.74 9.25 -13.85
N GLU A 191 3.41 10.48 -13.45
CA GLU A 191 4.32 11.30 -12.64
C GLU A 191 4.75 10.58 -11.34
N PRO A 192 3.84 10.15 -10.44
CA PRO A 192 4.23 9.47 -9.22
C PRO A 192 4.70 8.02 -9.41
N LEU A 193 4.28 7.30 -10.47
CA LEU A 193 4.65 5.89 -10.69
C LEU A 193 5.96 5.69 -11.43
N ILE A 194 6.39 6.66 -12.26
CA ILE A 194 7.57 6.53 -13.12
C ILE A 194 8.49 7.73 -12.91
N ALA A 195 8.09 8.94 -13.33
CA ALA A 195 8.99 10.09 -13.38
C ALA A 195 9.57 10.49 -12.02
N GLU A 196 8.78 10.44 -10.94
CA GLU A 196 9.27 10.68 -9.58
C GLU A 196 10.24 9.60 -9.09
N ARG A 197 10.06 8.34 -9.52
CA ARG A 197 10.96 7.24 -9.17
C ARG A 197 12.27 7.33 -9.94
N ASP A 198 12.23 7.70 -11.22
CA ASP A 198 13.44 7.98 -12.01
C ASP A 198 14.30 9.04 -11.34
N ARG A 199 13.67 10.14 -10.92
CA ARG A 199 14.36 11.21 -10.18
C ARG A 199 14.90 10.73 -8.84
N TYR A 200 14.15 9.92 -8.10
CA TYR A 200 14.60 9.34 -6.85
C TYR A 200 15.83 8.44 -7.05
N MET A 201 15.77 7.53 -8.01
CA MET A 201 16.87 6.61 -8.35
C MET A 201 18.11 7.35 -8.84
N ALA A 202 17.94 8.34 -9.71
CA ALA A 202 19.04 9.19 -10.15
C ALA A 202 19.66 9.96 -8.98
N ALA A 203 18.85 10.57 -8.11
CA ALA A 203 19.33 11.28 -6.93
C ALA A 203 20.06 10.35 -5.94
N ARG A 204 19.58 9.12 -5.72
CA ARG A 204 20.28 8.10 -4.94
C ARG A 204 21.64 7.77 -5.56
N LEU A 205 21.68 7.44 -6.85
CA LEU A 205 22.92 7.11 -7.56
C LEU A 205 23.92 8.27 -7.52
N MET A 206 23.46 9.52 -7.67
CA MET A 206 24.30 10.70 -7.52
C MET A 206 24.85 10.88 -6.11
N GLN A 207 24.04 10.60 -5.09
CA GLN A 207 24.49 10.66 -3.70
C GLN A 207 25.63 9.66 -3.45
N GLU A 208 25.49 8.43 -3.96
CA GLU A 208 26.52 7.38 -3.86
C GLU A 208 27.77 7.78 -4.65
N ALA A 209 27.61 8.27 -5.89
CA ALA A 209 28.71 8.74 -6.73
C ALA A 209 29.54 9.87 -6.08
N ARG A 210 28.90 10.80 -5.36
CA ARG A 210 29.61 11.86 -4.60
C ARG A 210 30.39 11.32 -3.40
N GLN A 211 29.88 10.28 -2.74
CA GLN A 211 30.54 9.67 -1.58
C GLN A 211 31.69 8.75 -1.99
N HIS A 212 31.59 8.18 -3.19
CA HIS A 212 32.47 7.14 -3.71
C HIS A 212 33.05 7.51 -5.10
N PRO A 213 33.80 8.62 -5.22
CA PRO A 213 34.36 9.04 -6.50
C PRO A 213 35.37 8.00 -7.02
N GLY A 214 35.31 7.69 -8.30
CA GLY A 214 36.19 6.72 -8.97
C GLY A 214 35.69 5.27 -8.96
N GLU A 215 34.63 4.96 -8.21
CA GLU A 215 34.02 3.63 -8.20
C GLU A 215 33.18 3.37 -9.47
N ARG A 216 33.09 2.10 -9.83
CA ARG A 216 32.25 1.59 -10.92
C ARG A 216 31.00 0.94 -10.33
N ILE A 217 29.85 1.50 -10.60
CA ILE A 217 28.56 1.05 -10.06
C ILE A 217 27.76 0.39 -11.19
N LEU A 218 27.37 -0.87 -11.02
CA LEU A 218 26.37 -1.50 -11.88
C LEU A 218 24.98 -1.24 -11.32
N ALA A 219 24.13 -0.52 -12.03
CA ALA A 219 22.76 -0.23 -11.64
C ALA A 219 21.78 -1.09 -12.46
N VAL A 220 21.17 -2.07 -11.80
CA VAL A 220 20.16 -2.97 -12.37
C VAL A 220 18.78 -2.36 -12.17
N VAL A 221 18.16 -1.94 -13.26
CA VAL A 221 16.86 -1.23 -13.27
C VAL A 221 15.93 -1.82 -14.31
N GLY A 222 14.62 -1.60 -14.17
CA GLY A 222 13.64 -1.94 -15.19
C GLY A 222 13.87 -1.16 -16.47
N ALA A 223 13.63 -1.76 -17.63
CA ALA A 223 13.83 -1.13 -18.93
C ALA A 223 13.06 0.19 -19.08
N GLY A 224 11.84 0.27 -18.56
CA GLY A 224 11.02 1.49 -18.53
C GLY A 224 11.62 2.67 -17.74
N HIS A 225 12.55 2.43 -16.82
CA HIS A 225 13.20 3.47 -16.02
C HIS A 225 14.54 3.94 -16.62
N LEU A 226 15.15 3.14 -17.51
CA LEU A 226 16.50 3.37 -18.03
C LEU A 226 16.66 4.78 -18.65
N ALA A 227 15.76 5.17 -19.55
CA ALA A 227 15.83 6.46 -20.24
C ALA A 227 15.64 7.65 -19.28
N GLY A 228 14.72 7.51 -18.31
CA GLY A 228 14.43 8.55 -17.33
C GLY A 228 15.60 8.81 -16.38
N ILE A 229 16.20 7.73 -15.85
CA ILE A 229 17.38 7.80 -14.99
C ILE A 229 18.57 8.36 -15.74
N THR A 230 18.85 7.86 -16.96
CA THR A 230 19.98 8.33 -17.79
C THR A 230 19.90 9.84 -17.99
N ARG A 231 18.74 10.35 -18.41
CA ARG A 231 18.51 11.78 -18.63
C ARG A 231 18.68 12.60 -17.35
N ALA A 232 18.21 12.10 -16.21
CA ALA A 232 18.32 12.79 -14.93
C ALA A 232 19.79 12.86 -14.44
N LEU A 233 20.55 11.77 -14.60
CA LEU A 233 21.98 11.74 -14.28
C LEU A 233 22.79 12.66 -15.20
N GLU A 234 22.51 12.66 -16.50
CA GLU A 234 23.19 13.54 -17.46
C GLU A 234 22.92 15.03 -17.20
N ALA A 235 21.68 15.38 -16.85
CA ALA A 235 21.29 16.75 -16.55
C ALA A 235 22.09 17.35 -15.38
N HIS A 236 22.46 16.51 -14.40
CA HIS A 236 23.13 16.93 -13.18
C HIS A 236 24.57 16.42 -13.06
N ARG A 237 25.17 15.92 -14.16
CA ARG A 237 26.50 15.29 -14.15
C ARG A 237 27.64 16.19 -13.66
N HIS A 238 27.48 17.51 -13.79
CA HIS A 238 28.47 18.52 -13.38
C HIS A 238 28.16 19.12 -12.01
N ASP A 239 27.00 18.81 -11.42
CA ASP A 239 26.53 19.43 -10.19
C ASP A 239 27.12 18.71 -8.97
N CYS A 240 28.41 18.38 -8.97
CA CYS A 240 29.02 17.53 -7.93
C CYS A 240 29.42 18.28 -6.67
N ASP A 241 29.83 19.53 -6.83
CA ASP A 241 30.24 20.44 -5.76
C ASP A 241 29.30 21.66 -5.61
N ASP A 242 28.21 21.70 -6.39
CA ASP A 242 27.33 22.86 -6.49
C ASP A 242 26.23 22.87 -5.41
N ALA A 243 25.90 24.06 -4.91
CA ALA A 243 24.76 24.32 -4.03
C ALA A 243 23.41 24.32 -4.78
N GLN A 244 23.43 24.32 -6.11
CA GLN A 244 22.24 24.43 -6.94
C GLN A 244 21.40 23.15 -7.00
N TYR A 245 22.05 21.97 -6.96
CA TYR A 245 21.38 20.67 -6.90
C TYR A 245 21.92 19.83 -5.73
N ASP A 246 21.05 19.55 -4.77
CA ASP A 246 21.33 18.70 -3.62
C ASP A 246 20.49 17.42 -3.72
N PRO A 247 21.09 16.25 -4.04
CA PRO A 247 20.40 14.98 -4.09
C PRO A 247 19.66 14.67 -2.79
N ALA A 248 20.20 15.06 -1.63
CA ALA A 248 19.56 14.80 -0.34
C ALA A 248 18.22 15.56 -0.21
N ARG A 249 18.15 16.80 -0.71
CA ARG A 249 16.90 17.58 -0.72
C ARG A 249 15.87 17.02 -1.70
N GLU A 250 16.29 16.57 -2.88
CA GLU A 250 15.38 15.94 -3.85
C GLU A 250 14.79 14.65 -3.26
N LEU A 251 15.61 13.81 -2.62
CA LEU A 251 15.16 12.60 -1.93
C LEU A 251 14.14 12.92 -0.84
N GLU A 252 14.43 13.90 0.04
CA GLU A 252 13.52 14.31 1.10
C GLU A 252 12.17 14.82 0.54
N ALA A 253 12.19 15.62 -0.53
CA ALA A 253 10.98 16.12 -1.17
C ALA A 253 10.14 15.01 -1.83
N LEU A 254 10.80 13.98 -2.38
CA LEU A 254 10.15 12.83 -3.01
C LEU A 254 9.61 11.82 -1.98
N GLU A 255 10.09 11.85 -0.73
CA GLU A 255 9.61 11.02 0.38
C GLU A 255 8.38 11.60 1.09
N GLN A 256 8.17 12.91 1.04
CA GLN A 256 7.01 13.55 1.65
C GLN A 256 5.71 13.28 0.86
N VAL A 257 4.59 13.11 1.57
CA VAL A 257 3.25 12.95 0.96
C VAL A 257 2.47 14.25 1.09
N PRO A 258 1.98 14.85 -0.01
CA PRO A 258 1.28 16.14 0.07
C PRO A 258 -0.08 16.00 0.77
N ASP A 259 -0.28 16.84 1.79
CA ASP A 259 -1.49 16.83 2.61
C ASP A 259 -2.63 17.62 1.96
N ARG A 260 -3.81 17.00 1.83
CA ARG A 260 -5.03 17.70 1.35
C ARG A 260 -5.99 17.97 2.50
N ARG A 261 -6.15 19.25 2.84
CA ARG A 261 -7.16 19.73 3.80
C ARG A 261 -8.54 19.66 3.13
N SER A 262 -9.51 19.02 3.79
CA SER A 262 -10.88 18.89 3.28
C SER A 262 -11.89 19.40 4.31
N LEU A 263 -12.74 20.35 3.90
CA LEU A 263 -13.78 20.95 4.75
C LEU A 263 -14.89 19.96 5.12
N TRP A 264 -15.05 18.87 4.35
CA TRP A 264 -15.99 17.78 4.65
C TRP A 264 -15.71 17.07 5.98
N ARG A 265 -14.52 17.29 6.58
CA ARG A 265 -14.17 16.82 7.93
C ARG A 265 -15.04 17.44 9.04
N LEU A 266 -15.76 18.53 8.75
CA LEU A 266 -16.62 19.22 9.73
C LEU A 266 -18.06 18.67 9.81
N PHE A 267 -18.55 17.99 8.78
CA PHE A 267 -19.95 17.54 8.72
C PHE A 267 -20.36 16.61 9.88
N PRO A 268 -19.55 15.59 10.26
CA PRO A 268 -19.91 14.73 11.39
C PRO A 268 -20.00 15.46 12.73
N TRP A 269 -19.21 16.53 12.92
CA TRP A 269 -19.28 17.35 14.14
C TRP A 269 -20.59 18.13 14.24
N LEU A 270 -21.21 18.49 13.11
CA LEU A 270 -22.55 19.08 13.09
C LEU A 270 -23.58 18.11 13.66
N VAL A 271 -23.53 16.82 13.27
CA VAL A 271 -24.46 15.78 13.77
C VAL A 271 -24.31 15.62 15.28
N VAL A 272 -23.09 15.57 15.79
CA VAL A 272 -22.83 15.52 17.25
C VAL A 272 -23.39 16.76 17.96
N GLY A 273 -23.16 17.95 17.39
CA GLY A 273 -23.72 19.19 17.92
C GLY A 273 -25.25 19.15 18.05
N LEU A 274 -25.95 18.61 17.04
CA LEU A 274 -27.41 18.47 17.06
C LEU A 274 -27.89 17.48 18.13
N VAL A 275 -27.20 16.35 18.29
CA VAL A 275 -27.55 15.35 19.32
C VAL A 275 -27.35 15.93 20.73
N LEU A 276 -26.22 16.61 20.97
CA LEU A 276 -25.94 17.26 22.25
C LEU A 276 -26.95 18.37 22.56
N LEU A 277 -27.33 19.15 21.55
CA LEU A 277 -28.40 20.15 21.66
C LEU A 277 -29.73 19.49 22.06
N GLY A 278 -30.06 18.34 21.46
CA GLY A 278 -31.25 17.55 21.82
C GLY A 278 -31.26 17.13 23.30
N PHE A 279 -30.13 16.62 23.81
CA PHE A 279 -30.01 16.30 25.24
C PHE A 279 -30.16 17.54 26.11
N TRP A 280 -29.49 18.64 25.75
CA TRP A 280 -29.57 19.89 26.50
C TRP A 280 -31.02 20.41 26.59
N LEU A 281 -31.74 20.44 25.47
CA LEU A 281 -33.16 20.83 25.44
C LEU A 281 -34.04 19.88 26.29
N GLY A 282 -33.75 18.58 26.27
CA GLY A 282 -34.45 17.61 27.11
C GLY A 282 -34.31 17.91 28.60
N PHE A 283 -33.08 18.17 29.07
CA PHE A 283 -32.80 18.53 30.46
C PHE A 283 -33.36 19.90 30.86
N GLN A 284 -33.40 20.87 29.94
CA GLN A 284 -34.03 22.17 30.18
C GLN A 284 -35.54 22.08 30.39
N ARG A 285 -36.20 21.09 29.78
CA ARG A 285 -37.64 20.85 29.98
C ARG A 285 -37.92 20.07 31.26
N SER A 286 -37.26 18.93 31.45
CA SER A 286 -37.29 18.23 32.73
C SER A 286 -36.12 17.25 32.91
N PRO A 287 -35.63 17.04 34.14
CA PRO A 287 -34.59 16.05 34.42
C PRO A 287 -34.99 14.63 34.03
N GLU A 288 -36.25 14.24 34.18
CA GLU A 288 -36.70 12.89 33.80
C GLU A 288 -36.67 12.69 32.28
N LEU A 289 -37.05 13.71 31.51
CA LEU A 289 -37.00 13.66 30.05
C LEU A 289 -35.54 13.53 29.58
N GLY A 290 -34.64 14.37 30.09
CA GLY A 290 -33.21 14.31 29.77
C GLY A 290 -32.61 12.91 29.97
N TRP A 291 -32.85 12.28 31.13
CA TRP A 291 -32.37 10.93 31.40
C TRP A 291 -33.01 9.85 30.51
N ARG A 292 -34.30 10.00 30.15
CA ARG A 292 -34.95 9.09 29.19
C ARG A 292 -34.32 9.19 27.80
N LEU A 293 -33.96 10.38 27.35
CA LEU A 293 -33.27 10.57 26.06
C LEU A 293 -31.89 9.92 26.07
N VAL A 294 -31.13 10.08 27.16
CA VAL A 294 -29.82 9.44 27.33
C VAL A 294 -29.97 7.91 27.37
N ALA A 295 -30.96 7.37 28.09
CA ALA A 295 -31.20 5.94 28.15
C ALA A 295 -31.58 5.36 26.77
N ASP A 296 -32.47 6.02 26.03
CA ASP A 296 -32.80 5.63 24.66
C ASP A 296 -31.56 5.66 23.75
N TRP A 297 -30.73 6.71 23.86
CA TRP A 297 -29.49 6.81 23.09
C TRP A 297 -28.54 5.65 23.35
N VAL A 298 -28.31 5.34 24.63
CA VAL A 298 -27.41 4.26 25.05
C VAL A 298 -27.93 2.91 24.59
N LEU A 299 -29.20 2.61 24.84
CA LEU A 299 -29.80 1.31 24.52
C LEU A 299 -29.88 1.08 23.02
N ILE A 300 -30.32 2.08 22.24
CA ILE A 300 -30.46 1.95 20.79
C ILE A 300 -29.09 1.79 20.12
N ASN A 301 -28.12 2.67 20.43
CA ASN A 301 -26.78 2.58 19.85
C ASN A 301 -26.06 1.30 20.28
N GLY A 302 -26.04 1.04 21.59
CA GLY A 302 -25.35 -0.10 22.16
C GLY A 302 -25.88 -1.42 21.61
N THR A 303 -27.20 -1.61 21.62
CA THR A 303 -27.81 -2.89 21.19
C THR A 303 -27.61 -3.13 19.71
N LEU A 304 -27.82 -2.13 18.85
CA LEU A 304 -27.64 -2.31 17.40
C LEU A 304 -26.18 -2.59 17.03
N SER A 305 -25.23 -1.93 17.69
CA SER A 305 -23.80 -2.21 17.47
C SER A 305 -23.39 -3.60 17.97
N ALA A 306 -23.89 -4.00 19.15
CA ALA A 306 -23.68 -5.34 19.71
C ALA A 306 -24.29 -6.44 18.83
N LEU A 307 -25.48 -6.23 18.28
CA LEU A 307 -26.09 -7.13 17.30
C LEU A 307 -25.22 -7.27 16.06
N GLY A 308 -24.66 -6.17 15.55
CA GLY A 308 -23.70 -6.21 14.45
C GLY A 308 -22.46 -7.06 14.77
N ALA A 309 -21.87 -6.89 15.95
CA ALA A 309 -20.76 -7.71 16.41
C ALA A 309 -21.14 -9.19 16.58
N LEU A 310 -22.35 -9.47 17.06
CA LEU A 310 -22.86 -10.83 17.24
C LEU A 310 -23.07 -11.53 15.88
N LEU A 311 -23.63 -10.83 14.89
CA LEU A 311 -23.78 -11.32 13.52
C LEU A 311 -22.42 -11.62 12.87
N ALA A 312 -21.38 -10.86 13.20
CA ALA A 312 -20.01 -11.14 12.79
C ALA A 312 -19.36 -12.34 13.52
N ALA A 313 -20.07 -13.00 14.44
CA ALA A 313 -19.52 -14.02 15.34
C ALA A 313 -18.28 -13.56 16.12
N ALA A 314 -18.32 -12.30 16.59
CA ALA A 314 -17.26 -11.72 17.41
C ALA A 314 -17.08 -12.47 18.74
N HIS A 315 -15.93 -12.27 19.39
CA HIS A 315 -15.75 -12.76 20.76
C HIS A 315 -16.80 -12.14 21.71
N PRO A 316 -17.31 -12.85 22.73
CA PRO A 316 -18.31 -12.29 23.66
C PRO A 316 -17.89 -10.96 24.31
N LEU A 317 -16.61 -10.82 24.65
CA LEU A 317 -16.04 -9.56 25.14
C LEU A 317 -16.11 -8.45 24.10
N THR A 318 -15.89 -8.75 22.81
CA THR A 318 -16.04 -7.79 21.72
C THR A 318 -17.48 -7.31 21.56
N VAL A 319 -18.46 -8.21 21.72
CA VAL A 319 -19.90 -7.86 21.69
C VAL A 319 -20.24 -6.90 22.83
N LEU A 320 -19.76 -7.19 24.04
CA LEU A 320 -19.91 -6.31 25.19
C LEU A 320 -19.21 -4.96 24.97
N THR A 321 -18.00 -4.97 24.40
CA THR A 321 -17.30 -3.73 24.06
C THR A 321 -18.07 -2.92 23.03
N ALA A 322 -18.62 -3.53 21.98
CA ALA A 322 -19.43 -2.83 20.99
C ALA A 322 -20.66 -2.16 21.64
N PHE A 323 -21.33 -2.84 22.57
CA PHE A 323 -22.46 -2.27 23.33
C PHE A 323 -22.06 -1.01 24.11
N LEU A 324 -20.94 -1.07 24.84
CA LEU A 324 -20.49 0.03 25.70
C LEU A 324 -19.84 1.17 24.92
N ALA A 325 -19.13 0.85 23.83
CA ALA A 325 -18.41 1.83 23.03
C ALA A 325 -19.36 2.64 22.13
N ALA A 326 -20.41 2.01 21.58
CA ALA A 326 -21.25 2.66 20.56
C ALA A 326 -21.87 3.99 20.99
N PRO A 327 -22.48 4.15 22.18
CA PRO A 327 -23.10 5.41 22.59
C PRO A 327 -22.09 6.56 22.78
N ILE A 328 -20.85 6.22 23.16
CA ILE A 328 -19.77 7.18 23.40
C ILE A 328 -19.14 7.58 22.06
N THR A 329 -18.83 6.59 21.23
CA THR A 329 -18.20 6.76 19.92
C THR A 329 -19.13 7.43 18.90
N SER A 330 -20.44 7.21 18.96
CA SER A 330 -21.41 7.95 18.14
C SER A 330 -21.40 9.47 18.39
N LEU A 331 -20.90 9.91 19.54
CA LEU A 331 -20.70 11.33 19.89
C LEU A 331 -19.29 11.84 19.57
N ASN A 332 -18.42 10.99 19.00
CA ASN A 332 -17.08 11.34 18.59
C ASN A 332 -16.82 10.88 17.15
N PRO A 333 -16.87 11.79 16.17
CA PRO A 333 -16.69 11.41 14.76
C PRO A 333 -15.33 10.82 14.40
N THR A 334 -14.35 10.95 15.29
CA THR A 334 -12.98 10.46 15.05
C THR A 334 -12.82 8.98 15.35
N ILE A 335 -13.67 8.42 16.22
CA ILE A 335 -13.57 7.03 16.68
C ILE A 335 -14.96 6.41 16.63
N GLY A 336 -15.13 5.35 15.83
CA GLY A 336 -16.40 4.66 15.67
C GLY A 336 -16.48 3.38 16.50
N ALA A 337 -17.70 2.95 16.81
CA ALA A 337 -17.97 1.74 17.60
C ALA A 337 -17.25 0.50 17.06
N GLY A 338 -17.26 0.34 15.74
CA GLY A 338 -16.60 -0.79 15.10
C GLY A 338 -15.09 -0.73 15.06
N MET A 339 -14.48 0.47 15.16
CA MET A 339 -13.03 0.56 15.36
C MET A 339 -12.65 -0.01 16.73
N VAL A 340 -13.40 0.34 17.77
CA VAL A 340 -13.15 -0.14 19.13
C VAL A 340 -13.42 -1.64 19.23
N ALA A 341 -14.55 -2.11 18.68
CA ALA A 341 -14.88 -3.53 18.64
C ALA A 341 -13.83 -4.33 17.85
N ALA A 342 -13.42 -3.85 16.67
CA ALA A 342 -12.36 -4.51 15.91
C ALA A 342 -11.02 -4.48 16.64
N ALA A 343 -10.65 -3.41 17.32
CA ALA A 343 -9.41 -3.36 18.12
C ALA A 343 -9.39 -4.41 19.24
N VAL A 344 -10.52 -4.59 19.94
CA VAL A 344 -10.66 -5.64 20.97
C VAL A 344 -10.64 -7.03 20.33
N GLU A 345 -11.35 -7.25 19.23
CA GLU A 345 -11.35 -8.52 18.50
C GLU A 345 -9.93 -8.90 18.02
N LEU A 346 -9.21 -7.92 17.48
CA LEU A 346 -7.83 -8.05 17.03
C LEU A 346 -6.93 -8.47 18.20
N TRP A 347 -7.07 -7.83 19.36
CA TRP A 347 -6.29 -8.15 20.56
C TRP A 347 -6.58 -9.56 21.10
N LEU A 348 -7.85 -9.98 21.07
CA LEU A 348 -8.28 -11.27 21.60
C LEU A 348 -7.94 -12.45 20.68
N ARG A 349 -8.11 -12.30 19.36
CA ARG A 349 -7.95 -13.40 18.39
C ARG A 349 -6.59 -13.44 17.70
N LYS A 350 -5.82 -12.35 17.74
CA LYS A 350 -4.45 -12.24 17.20
C LYS A 350 -4.31 -12.84 15.79
N PRO A 351 -5.06 -12.33 14.79
CA PRO A 351 -4.91 -12.74 13.40
C PRO A 351 -3.49 -12.43 12.90
N THR A 352 -2.99 -13.27 11.99
CA THR A 352 -1.65 -13.09 11.40
C THR A 352 -1.71 -12.51 10.00
N VAL A 353 -0.58 -12.06 9.48
CA VAL A 353 -0.42 -11.67 8.08
C VAL A 353 -0.74 -12.82 7.13
N GLY A 354 -0.45 -14.07 7.50
CA GLY A 354 -0.83 -15.25 6.73
C GLY A 354 -2.35 -15.45 6.60
N ASP A 355 -3.13 -15.07 7.62
CA ASP A 355 -4.60 -15.02 7.50
C ASP A 355 -5.03 -13.95 6.49
N PHE A 356 -4.32 -12.83 6.42
CA PHE A 356 -4.60 -11.78 5.43
C PHE A 356 -4.25 -12.22 4.01
N ALA A 357 -3.13 -12.91 3.81
CA ALA A 357 -2.70 -13.41 2.49
C ALA A 357 -3.75 -14.35 1.86
N ARG A 358 -4.37 -15.19 2.69
CA ARG A 358 -5.42 -16.14 2.27
C ARG A 358 -6.80 -15.51 2.13
N LEU A 359 -6.96 -14.23 2.47
CA LEU A 359 -8.26 -13.54 2.48
C LEU A 359 -9.00 -13.70 1.15
N ARG A 360 -8.34 -13.42 0.01
CA ARG A 360 -8.96 -13.53 -1.32
C ARG A 360 -9.51 -14.95 -1.57
N GLN A 361 -8.70 -15.97 -1.31
CA GLN A 361 -9.09 -17.37 -1.52
C GLN A 361 -10.22 -17.79 -0.57
N ASP A 362 -10.11 -17.43 0.71
CA ASP A 362 -11.09 -17.79 1.72
C ASP A 362 -12.44 -17.09 1.49
N THR A 363 -12.45 -15.83 1.03
CA THR A 363 -13.68 -15.04 0.84
C THR A 363 -14.47 -15.37 -0.43
N THR A 364 -13.98 -16.27 -1.29
CA THR A 364 -14.73 -16.77 -2.47
C THR A 364 -16.03 -17.47 -2.09
N ARG A 365 -16.10 -18.04 -0.88
CA ARG A 365 -17.30 -18.66 -0.32
C ARG A 365 -17.83 -17.82 0.84
N LEU A 366 -19.15 -17.67 0.92
CA LEU A 366 -19.83 -16.96 2.01
C LEU A 366 -19.41 -17.45 3.40
N SER A 367 -19.23 -18.76 3.58
CA SER A 367 -18.78 -19.34 4.86
C SER A 367 -17.34 -18.99 5.22
N GLY A 368 -16.49 -18.70 4.23
CA GLY A 368 -15.10 -18.35 4.45
C GLY A 368 -14.92 -16.98 5.10
N TRP A 369 -15.86 -16.05 4.91
CA TRP A 369 -15.89 -14.76 5.58
C TRP A 369 -15.95 -14.88 7.11
N TRP A 370 -16.64 -15.89 7.64
CA TRP A 370 -16.68 -16.16 9.08
C TRP A 370 -15.55 -17.05 9.53
N ARG A 371 -14.89 -17.80 8.65
CA ARG A 371 -13.82 -18.75 9.01
C ARG A 371 -12.46 -18.08 9.09
N ASN A 372 -12.14 -17.19 8.16
CA ASN A 372 -10.89 -16.44 8.16
C ASN A 372 -10.94 -15.34 9.24
N ARG A 373 -9.85 -15.22 10.04
CA ARG A 373 -9.81 -14.32 11.19
C ARG A 373 -9.79 -12.85 10.79
N VAL A 374 -9.20 -12.53 9.63
CA VAL A 374 -9.10 -11.19 9.07
C VAL A 374 -10.43 -10.76 8.46
N SER A 375 -11.07 -11.59 7.65
CA SER A 375 -12.41 -11.29 7.12
C SER A 375 -13.42 -11.10 8.26
N ARG A 376 -13.33 -11.91 9.31
CA ARG A 376 -14.17 -11.75 10.50
C ARG A 376 -13.92 -10.41 11.20
N LEU A 377 -12.66 -10.00 11.34
CA LEU A 377 -12.32 -8.68 11.88
C LEU A 377 -12.97 -7.54 11.07
N PHE A 378 -12.96 -7.64 9.74
CA PHE A 378 -13.68 -6.69 8.87
C PHE A 378 -15.19 -6.74 9.07
N LEU A 379 -15.79 -7.93 9.20
CA LEU A 379 -17.22 -8.06 9.50
C LEU A 379 -17.58 -7.41 10.84
N VAL A 380 -16.75 -7.63 11.88
CA VAL A 380 -16.93 -6.98 13.18
C VAL A 380 -16.90 -5.47 13.01
N PHE A 381 -15.88 -4.94 12.33
CA PHE A 381 -15.77 -3.50 12.07
C PHE A 381 -17.00 -2.94 11.33
N ILE A 382 -17.39 -3.55 10.20
CA ILE A 382 -18.47 -3.06 9.33
C ILE A 382 -19.83 -3.17 10.04
N LEU A 383 -20.18 -4.35 10.55
CA LEU A 383 -21.52 -4.60 11.08
C LEU A 383 -21.78 -3.82 12.38
N SER A 384 -20.79 -3.70 13.26
CA SER A 384 -20.93 -2.91 14.48
C SER A 384 -20.92 -1.39 14.22
N SER A 385 -20.17 -0.92 13.21
CA SER A 385 -20.22 0.49 12.77
C SER A 385 -21.56 0.81 12.11
N LEU A 386 -22.08 -0.09 11.28
CA LEU A 386 -23.40 0.06 10.67
C LEU A 386 -24.49 0.09 11.75
N GLY A 387 -24.42 -0.82 12.73
CA GLY A 387 -25.34 -0.83 13.87
C GLY A 387 -25.31 0.48 14.66
N SER A 388 -24.13 1.03 14.95
CA SER A 388 -23.99 2.33 15.62
C SER A 388 -24.49 3.50 14.75
N ALA A 389 -24.23 3.49 13.44
CA ALA A 389 -24.72 4.51 12.53
C ALA A 389 -26.26 4.52 12.48
N ILE A 390 -26.87 3.36 12.27
CA ILE A 390 -28.34 3.20 12.33
C ILE A 390 -28.86 3.66 13.70
N GLY A 391 -28.19 3.27 14.78
CA GLY A 391 -28.56 3.67 16.13
C GLY A 391 -28.52 5.18 16.36
N THR A 392 -27.52 5.87 15.81
CA THR A 392 -27.40 7.33 15.86
C THR A 392 -28.59 8.00 15.17
N TYR A 393 -28.99 7.52 13.99
CA TYR A 393 -30.16 8.05 13.27
C TYR A 393 -31.47 7.75 14.02
N VAL A 394 -31.71 6.50 14.39
CA VAL A 394 -32.95 6.07 15.06
C VAL A 394 -33.11 6.75 16.41
N ALA A 395 -32.04 6.81 17.22
CA ALA A 395 -32.07 7.51 18.50
C ALA A 395 -32.22 9.02 18.30
N GLY A 396 -31.55 9.61 17.30
CA GLY A 396 -31.68 11.02 16.95
C GLY A 396 -33.11 11.42 16.58
N PHE A 397 -33.78 10.64 15.71
CA PHE A 397 -35.19 10.86 15.38
C PHE A 397 -36.10 10.71 16.59
N ARG A 398 -35.88 9.69 17.42
CA ARG A 398 -36.68 9.49 18.64
C ARG A 398 -36.49 10.62 19.66
N ILE A 399 -35.29 11.19 19.75
CA ILE A 399 -35.03 12.39 20.54
C ILE A 399 -35.84 13.57 20.00
N PHE A 400 -35.82 13.78 18.69
CA PHE A 400 -36.58 14.84 18.04
C PHE A 400 -38.09 14.69 18.25
N ASP A 401 -38.64 13.49 18.08
CA ASP A 401 -40.07 13.21 18.28
C ASP A 401 -40.51 13.50 19.72
N ARG A 402 -39.69 13.14 20.71
CA ARG A 402 -39.98 13.41 22.14
C ARG A 402 -39.78 14.86 22.57
N LEU A 403 -39.11 15.66 21.74
CA LEU A 403 -38.94 17.10 21.96
C LEU A 403 -40.00 17.90 21.20
N THR A 404 -40.66 17.34 20.19
CA THR A 404 -41.67 18.04 19.39
C THR A 404 -43.10 17.60 19.69
N GLY A 405 -43.31 16.36 20.14
CA GLY A 405 -44.53 15.90 20.80
C GLY A 405 -44.49 16.15 22.30
#